data_AF-A0A7J6X9I0-F1
#
_entry.id   AF-A0A7J6X9I0-F1
#
_cell.length_a   1.000
_cell.length_b   1.000
_cell.length_c   1.000
_cell.angle_alpha   90.00
_cell.angle_beta   90.00
_cell.angle_gamma   90.00
#
_symmetry.space_group_name_H-M   'P 1'
#
loop_
_entity.id
_entity.type
_entity.pdbx_description
1 polymer ?
#
loop_
_entity_poly.entity_id
_entity_poly.type
_entity_poly.pdbx_seq_one_letter_code
_entity_poly.pdbx_strand_id
1 'polypeptide(L)' 'MNLAFHIWSVLPAAVMWVIWRTRNEAIFNEGKVDCELMLQAVKASLWSWMNISSRALEARKSFTYTDLLYGWRMVMREEW' A
#
# COMPACT_ATOMS: atom_id res chain seq x y z
N MET A 1 12.70 -10.33 10.36
CA MET A 1 11.42 -9.64 10.67
C MET A 1 10.40 -10.01 9.60
N ASN A 2 9.18 -10.41 10.01
CA ASN A 2 8.16 -11.02 9.14
C ASN A 2 7.62 -9.98 8.12
N LEU A 3 7.46 -10.35 6.85
CA LEU A 3 6.94 -9.48 5.80
C LEU A 3 5.52 -9.00 6.13
N ALA A 4 4.67 -9.88 6.67
CA ALA A 4 3.32 -9.54 7.07
C ALA A 4 3.32 -8.42 8.12
N PHE A 5 4.13 -8.55 9.17
CA PHE A 5 4.27 -7.54 10.21
C PHE A 5 4.67 -6.16 9.67
N HIS A 6 5.60 -6.09 8.70
CA HIS A 6 5.96 -4.80 8.06
C HIS A 6 4.83 -4.23 7.22
N ILE A 7 4.14 -5.08 6.45
CA ILE A 7 2.99 -4.63 5.66
C ILE A 7 1.93 -4.04 6.60
N TRP A 8 1.60 -4.74 7.68
CA TRP A 8 0.62 -4.29 8.66
C TRP A 8 1.05 -3.01 9.40
N SER A 9 2.34 -2.81 9.66
CA SER A 9 2.81 -1.57 10.31
C SER A 9 2.73 -0.34 9.39
N VAL A 10 2.80 -0.54 8.07
CA VAL A 10 2.79 0.55 7.06
C VAL A 10 1.39 0.77 6.47
N LEU A 11 0.53 -0.25 6.50
CA LEU A 11 -0.82 -0.23 5.91
C LEU A 11 -1.68 0.95 6.39
N PRO A 12 -1.83 1.24 7.71
CA PRO A 12 -2.64 2.37 8.16
C PRO A 12 -2.16 3.71 7.61
N ALA A 13 -0.83 3.91 7.54
CA ALA A 13 -0.24 5.13 7.00
C ALA A 13 -0.53 5.27 5.50
N ALA A 14 -0.43 4.17 4.73
CA ALA A 14 -0.74 4.17 3.30
C ALA A 14 -2.23 4.45 3.03
N VAL A 15 -3.12 3.86 3.83
CA VAL A 15 -4.57 4.13 3.76
C VAL A 15 -4.86 5.60 4.06
N MET A 16 -4.34 6.13 5.16
CA MET A 16 -4.55 7.54 5.54
C MET A 16 -4.00 8.51 4.49
N TRP A 17 -2.85 8.20 3.89
CA TRP A 17 -2.28 9.00 2.82
C TRP A 17 -3.15 9.05 1.57
N VAL A 18 -3.70 7.90 1.15
CA VAL A 18 -4.60 7.85 0.00
C VAL A 18 -5.91 8.60 0.29
N ILE A 19 -6.50 8.42 1.48
CA ILE A 19 -7.68 9.18 1.89
C ILE A 19 -7.40 10.68 1.85
N TRP A 20 -6.28 11.13 2.41
CA TRP A 20 -5.90 12.53 2.42
C TRP A 20 -5.72 13.09 0.99
N ARG A 21 -5.03 12.34 0.12
CA ARG A 21 -4.82 12.72 -1.28
C ARG A 21 -6.14 12.80 -2.04
N THR A 22 -6.98 11.76 -1.96
CA THR A 22 -8.28 11.72 -2.64
C THR A 22 -9.21 12.82 -2.14
N ARG A 23 -9.23 13.11 -0.84
CA ARG A 23 -9.98 14.24 -0.28
C ARG A 23 -9.51 15.56 -0.90
N ASN A 24 -8.20 15.81 -0.96
CA ASN A 24 -7.68 17.04 -1.53
C ASN A 24 -8.00 17.15 -3.02
N GLU A 25 -7.88 16.06 -3.77
CA GLU A 25 -8.24 16.04 -5.19
C GLU A 25 -9.72 16.36 -5.41
N ALA A 26 -10.61 15.78 -4.59
CA ALA A 26 -12.03 16.03 -4.67
C ALA A 26 -12.41 17.49 -4.33
N ILE A 27 -11.72 18.10 -3.35
CA ILE A 27 -12.02 19.46 -2.89
C ILE A 27 -11.42 20.52 -3.82
N PHE A 28 -10.16 20.33 -4.25
CA PHE A 28 -9.40 21.37 -4.94
C PHE A 28 -9.39 21.22 -6.47
N ASN A 29 -9.66 20.02 -6.99
CA ASN A 29 -9.57 19.70 -8.41
C ASN A 29 -10.88 19.10 -8.97
N GLU A 30 -12.00 19.20 -8.25
CA GLU A 30 -13.30 18.61 -8.61
C GLU A 30 -13.21 17.10 -8.91
N GLY A 31 -12.24 16.42 -8.29
CA GLY A 31 -12.02 14.99 -8.44
C GLY A 31 -13.19 14.15 -7.92
N LYS A 32 -13.37 12.97 -8.51
CA LYS A 32 -14.36 11.99 -8.04
C LYS A 32 -13.71 10.98 -7.10
N VAL A 33 -14.46 10.58 -6.07
CA VAL A 33 -14.05 9.49 -5.19
C VAL A 33 -14.38 8.17 -5.87
N ASP A 34 -13.35 7.35 -6.08
CA ASP A 34 -13.46 6.00 -6.61
C ASP A 34 -12.72 5.04 -5.67
N CYS A 35 -13.49 4.18 -5.01
CA CYS A 35 -12.96 3.25 -4.01
C CYS A 35 -11.99 2.21 -4.60
N GLU A 36 -12.19 1.79 -5.86
CA GLU A 36 -11.30 0.83 -6.51
C GLU A 36 -9.96 1.50 -6.82
N LEU A 37 -9.98 2.72 -7.38
CA LEU A 37 -8.76 3.50 -7.61
C LEU A 37 -8.02 3.82 -6.31
N MET A 38 -8.76 4.13 -5.23
CA MET A 38 -8.17 4.30 -3.90
C MET A 38 -7.50 3.02 -3.41
N LEU A 39 -8.14 1.86 -3.55
CA LEU A 39 -7.54 0.58 -3.15
C LEU A 39 -6.25 0.29 -3.93
N GLN A 40 -6.24 0.54 -5.24
CA GLN A 40 -5.03 0.40 -6.06
C GLN A 40 -3.94 1.39 -5.61
N ALA A 41 -4.31 2.63 -5.29
CA ALA A 41 -3.37 3.63 -4.76
C ALA A 41 -2.79 3.24 -3.39
N VAL A 42 -3.55 2.56 -2.54
CA VAL A 42 -3.07 2.04 -1.25
C VAL A 42 -2.02 0.96 -1.50
N LYS A 43 -2.30 -0.01 -2.38
CA LYS A 43 -1.34 -1.06 -2.75
C LYS A 43 -0.06 -0.47 -3.36
N ALA A 44 -0.18 0.51 -4.25
CA ALA A 44 0.96 1.19 -4.85
C ALA A 44 1.81 1.94 -3.82
N SER A 45 1.16 2.66 -2.88
CA SER A 45 1.85 3.38 -1.81
C SER A 45 2.57 2.43 -0.87
N LEU A 46 1.93 1.32 -0.48
CA LEU A 46 2.56 0.27 0.33
C LEU A 46 3.81 -0.30 -0.33
N TRP A 47 3.71 -0.75 -1.58
CA TRP A 47 4.83 -1.31 -2.31
C TRP A 47 5.97 -0.28 -2.44
N SER A 48 5.65 0.96 -2.82
CA SER A 48 6.64 2.02 -2.95
C SER A 48 7.37 2.30 -1.64
N TRP A 49 6.64 2.45 -0.53
CA TRP A 49 7.24 2.81 0.75
C TRP A 49 8.05 1.68 1.37
N MET A 50 7.62 0.43 1.19
CA MET A 50 8.40 -0.72 1.60
C MET A 50 9.72 -0.81 0.83
N ASN A 51 9.72 -0.51 -0.48
CA ASN A 51 10.94 -0.51 -1.30
C ASN A 51 11.85 0.72 -1.09
N ILE A 52 11.31 1.87 -0.67
CA ILE A 52 12.10 3.07 -0.40
C ILE A 52 12.76 2.99 0.99
N SER A 53 12.12 2.35 1.97
CA SER A 53 12.70 2.12 3.31
C SER A 53 13.95 1.22 3.28
N SER A 54 14.15 0.45 2.21
CA SER A 54 15.31 -0.41 2.02
C SER A 54 16.54 0.33 1.49
N ARG A 55 17.27 1.00 2.40
CA ARG A 55 18.75 0.86 2.41
C ARG A 55 19.19 -0.59 2.74
N ALA A 56 18.25 -1.46 3.07
CA ALA A 56 18.39 -2.90 3.33
C ALA A 56 18.24 -3.80 2.06
N LEU A 57 18.52 -3.26 0.87
CA LEU A 57 18.26 -3.90 -0.42
C LEU A 57 19.34 -4.91 -0.87
N GLU A 58 20.27 -5.32 0.00
CA GLU A 58 21.36 -6.23 -0.40
C GLU A 58 21.02 -7.73 -0.31
N ALA A 59 19.83 -8.14 0.16
CA ALA A 59 19.63 -9.56 0.51
C ALA A 59 18.35 -10.27 0.03
N ARG A 60 17.40 -9.67 -0.71
CA ARG A 60 16.16 -10.40 -1.04
C ARG A 60 15.68 -10.27 -2.49
N LYS A 61 15.57 -11.44 -3.11
CA LYS A 61 14.75 -11.74 -4.29
C LYS A 61 13.37 -11.08 -4.19
N SER A 62 13.07 -10.22 -5.16
CA SER A 62 11.79 -10.09 -5.87
C SER A 62 10.51 -10.11 -5.03
N PHE A 63 10.24 -9.07 -4.24
CA PHE A 63 8.86 -8.72 -3.89
C PHE A 63 8.33 -7.70 -4.90
N THR A 64 7.58 -8.19 -5.88
CA THR A 64 7.06 -7.38 -6.99
C THR A 64 5.73 -6.74 -6.63
N TYR A 65 5.35 -5.70 -7.37
CA TYR A 65 4.03 -5.10 -7.23
C TYR A 65 2.91 -6.11 -7.53
N THR A 66 3.16 -7.02 -8.48
CA THR A 66 2.25 -8.11 -8.82
C THR A 66 2.02 -9.08 -7.66
N ASP A 67 3.05 -9.36 -6.85
CA ASP A 67 2.90 -10.21 -5.66
C ASP A 67 1.94 -9.58 -4.65
N LEU A 68 1.99 -8.26 -4.48
CA LEU A 68 1.06 -7.52 -3.61
C LEU A 68 -0.36 -7.47 -4.19
N LEU A 69 -0.49 -7.31 -5.51
CA LEU A 69 -1.80 -7.27 -6.17
C LEU A 69 -2.54 -8.62 -6.07
N TYR A 70 -1.87 -9.71 -6.44
CA TYR A 70 -2.48 -11.05 -6.44
C TYR A 70 -2.51 -11.67 -5.04
N GLY A 71 -1.55 -11.33 -4.19
CA GLY A 71 -1.47 -11.77 -2.79
C GLY A 71 -2.27 -10.93 -1.80
N TRP A 72 -2.97 -9.87 -2.24
CA TRP A 72 -3.70 -8.95 -1.36
C TRP A 72 -4.65 -9.65 -0.39
N ARG A 73 -5.36 -10.70 -0.87
CA ARG A 73 -6.26 -11.48 0.00
C ARG A 73 -5.52 -12.26 1.09
N MET A 74 -4.28 -12.66 0.85
CA MET A 74 -3.47 -13.35 1.86
C MET A 74 -2.98 -12.38 2.92
N VAL A 75 -2.60 -11.16 2.52
CA VAL A 75 -2.27 -10.07 3.45
C VAL A 75 -3.44 -9.78 4.39
N MET A 76 -4.66 -9.77 3.85
CA MET A 76 -5.88 -9.47 4.62
C MET A 76 -6.44 -10.68 5.40
N ARG A 77 -5.91 -11.90 5.21
CA ARG A 77 -6.38 -13.16 5.84
C ARG A 77 -5.42 -13.73 6.89
N GLU A 78 -4.61 -12.91 7.55
CA GLU A 78 -4.20 -13.26 8.92
C GLU A 78 -5.43 -12.99 9.81
N GLU A 79 -6.38 -13.93 9.74
CA GLU A 79 -7.58 -13.98 10.56
C GLU A 79 -7.18 -14.28 12.02
N TRP A 80 -7.84 -13.58 12.92
CA TRP A 80 -7.79 -13.71 14.38
C TRP A 80 -8.07 -15.13 14.87
#